data_AF-A0A960PT23-F1
#
_entry.id   AF-A0A960PT23-F1
#
_cell.length_a   1.000
_cell.length_b   1.000
_cell.length_c   1.000
_cell.angle_alpha   90.00
_cell.angle_beta   90.00
_cell.angle_gamma   90.00
#
_symmetry.space_group_name_H-M   'P 1'
#
loop_
_entity.id
_entity.type
_entity.pdbx_description
1 polymer ?
#
loop_
_entity_poly.entity_id
_entity_poly.type
_entity_poly.pdbx_seq_one_letter_code
_entity_poly.pdbx_strand_id
1 'polypeptide(L)'
;EVFILSRIREEYHRGHSNIDSIVEGLGATAGVITAAALIMISVFVGFVASDDPVVKMMGVGLATAVAVDATIVRMVLVPSTMALVGDANWWLPRWLDRILPHLDMESDPDQQPLELPLAEGASR
;
A
#
# COMPACT_ATOMS: atom_id res chain seq x y z
N GLU A 1 -0.55 -2.81 5.28
CA GLU A 1 0.36 -2.90 4.12
C GLU A 1 -0.33 -2.84 2.76
N VAL A 2 -1.67 -2.91 2.70
CA VAL A 2 -2.43 -2.93 1.43
C VAL A 2 -2.06 -1.77 0.49
N PHE A 3 -1.77 -0.58 1.02
CA PHE A 3 -1.42 0.58 0.20
C PHE A 3 -0.09 0.41 -0.57
N ILE A 4 0.96 -0.09 0.10
CA ILE A 4 2.27 -0.35 -0.53
C ILE A 4 2.10 -1.46 -1.57
N LEU A 5 1.47 -2.55 -1.18
CA LEU A 5 1.28 -3.72 -2.04
C LEU A 5 0.42 -3.38 -3.27
N SER A 6 -0.59 -2.52 -3.10
CA SER A 6 -1.42 -2.02 -4.20
C SER A 6 -0.60 -1.18 -5.18
N ARG A 7 0.30 -0.31 -4.71
CA ARG A 7 1.17 0.48 -5.58
C ARG A 7 2.19 -0.38 -6.32
N ILE A 8 2.84 -1.32 -5.63
CA ILE A 8 3.76 -2.27 -6.26
C ILE A 8 3.01 -3.09 -7.33
N ARG A 9 1.79 -3.54 -7.03
CA ARG A 9 0.94 -4.27 -7.97
C ARG A 9 0.58 -3.44 -9.20
N GLU A 10 0.21 -2.18 -9.00
CA GLU A 10 -0.15 -1.27 -10.08
C GLU A 10 1.02 -1.05 -11.05
N GLU A 11 2.24 -0.85 -10.53
CA GLU A 11 3.45 -0.73 -11.34
C GLU A 11 3.83 -2.05 -12.04
N TYR A 12 3.59 -3.20 -11.39
CA TYR A 12 3.82 -4.51 -12.02
C TYR A 12 2.86 -4.75 -13.20
N HIS A 13 1.57 -4.39 -13.06
CA HIS A 13 0.58 -4.50 -14.14
C HIS A 13 0.84 -3.54 -15.31
N ARG A 14 1.58 -2.45 -15.09
CA ARG A 14 2.06 -1.54 -16.15
C ARG A 14 3.21 -2.11 -16.99
N GLY A 15 3.70 -3.32 -16.65
CA GLY A 15 4.71 -4.05 -17.41
C GLY A 15 6.14 -3.86 -16.92
N HIS A 16 6.34 -3.26 -15.74
CA HIS A 16 7.66 -3.13 -15.13
C HIS A 16 8.16 -4.45 -14.55
N SER A 17 9.47 -4.61 -14.41
CA SER A 17 10.04 -5.77 -13.73
C SER A 17 9.63 -5.78 -12.26
N ASN A 18 9.50 -6.96 -11.66
CA ASN A 18 9.09 -7.12 -10.26
C ASN A 18 9.94 -6.26 -9.30
N ILE A 19 11.24 -6.22 -9.54
CA ILE A 19 12.18 -5.41 -8.74
C ILE A 19 11.92 -3.91 -8.92
N ASP A 20 11.72 -3.45 -10.14
CA ASP A 20 11.46 -2.02 -10.41
C ASP A 20 10.14 -1.57 -9.76
N SER A 21 9.09 -2.40 -9.84
CA SER A 21 7.81 -2.13 -9.19
C SER A 21 7.94 -2.07 -7.66
N ILE A 22 8.78 -2.92 -7.05
CA ILE A 22 9.07 -2.87 -5.61
C ILE A 22 9.77 -1.56 -5.25
N VAL A 23 10.80 -1.16 -6.01
CA VAL A 23 11.57 0.05 -5.75
C VAL A 23 10.68 1.29 -5.84
N GLU A 24 9.87 1.41 -6.89
CA GLU A 24 8.98 2.55 -7.10
C GLU A 24 7.88 2.62 -6.03
N GLY A 25 7.23 1.48 -5.75
CA GLY A 25 6.19 1.40 -4.72
C GLY A 25 6.72 1.71 -3.32
N LEU A 26 7.95 1.29 -3.00
CA LEU A 26 8.61 1.61 -1.73
C LEU A 26 8.96 3.10 -1.66
N GLY A 27 9.53 3.67 -2.72
CA GLY A 27 9.88 5.09 -2.80
C GLY A 27 8.68 6.02 -2.60
N ALA A 28 7.55 5.70 -3.24
CA ALA A 28 6.32 6.49 -3.13
C ALA A 28 5.67 6.45 -1.73
N THR A 29 5.92 5.39 -0.95
CA THR A 29 5.23 5.16 0.34
C THR A 29 6.13 5.35 1.57
N ALA A 30 7.45 5.37 1.39
CA ALA A 30 8.43 5.49 2.49
C ALA A 30 8.21 6.70 3.40
N GLY A 31 7.85 7.86 2.82
CA GLY A 31 7.60 9.08 3.59
C GLY A 31 6.42 8.95 4.56
N VAL A 32 5.30 8.38 4.09
CA VAL A 32 4.08 8.17 4.90
C VAL A 32 4.35 7.17 6.03
N ILE A 33 5.06 6.09 5.74
CA ILE A 33 5.41 5.06 6.72
C ILE A 33 6.30 5.66 7.82
N THR A 34 7.32 6.43 7.42
CA THR A 34 8.25 7.06 8.36
C THR A 34 7.52 8.08 9.24
N ALA A 35 6.62 8.89 8.68
CA ALA A 35 5.81 9.83 9.45
C ALA A 35 4.92 9.12 10.48
N ALA A 36 4.23 8.05 10.08
CA ALA A 36 3.41 7.26 10.99
C ALA A 36 4.24 6.61 12.12
N ALA A 37 5.41 6.06 11.79
CA ALA A 37 6.33 5.48 12.76
C ALA A 37 6.82 6.53 13.78
N LEU A 38 7.19 7.73 13.33
CA LEU A 38 7.61 8.82 14.19
C LEU A 38 6.52 9.25 15.18
N ILE A 39 5.27 9.34 14.73
CA ILE A 39 4.14 9.67 15.60
C ILE A 39 3.98 8.61 16.70
N MET A 40 3.99 7.32 16.34
CA MET A 40 3.86 6.24 17.32
C MET A 40 5.02 6.19 18.32
N ILE A 41 6.25 6.37 17.84
CA ILE A 41 7.43 6.45 18.72
C ILE A 41 7.28 7.64 19.68
N SER A 42 6.86 8.81 19.19
CA SER A 42 6.66 10.00 20.03
C SER A 42 5.63 9.75 21.14
N VAL A 43 4.53 9.06 20.83
CA VAL A 43 3.51 8.68 21.82
C VAL A 43 4.09 7.76 22.89
N PHE A 44 4.83 6.72 22.50
CA PHE A 44 5.40 5.76 23.44
C PHE A 44 6.59 6.31 24.25
N VAL A 45 7.39 7.21 23.67
CA VAL A 45 8.43 7.94 24.40
C VAL A 45 7.80 8.79 25.50
N GLY A 46 6.60 9.34 25.29
CA GLY A 46 5.85 10.03 26.35
C GLY A 46 5.64 9.19 27.62
N PHE A 47 5.54 7.87 27.50
CA PHE A 47 5.37 6.97 28.66
C PHE A 47 6.64 6.84 29.51
N VAL A 48 7.80 7.26 29.00
CA VAL A 48 9.06 7.30 29.77
C VAL A 48 9.00 8.35 30.89
N ALA A 49 8.12 9.35 30.77
CA ALA A 49 7.88 10.32 31.83
C ALA A 49 7.01 9.78 32.97
N SER A 50 6.47 8.55 32.86
CA SER A 50 5.67 7.92 33.92
C SER A 50 6.55 7.53 35.13
N ASP A 51 5.99 7.71 36.33
CA ASP A 51 6.58 7.25 37.59
C ASP A 51 6.45 5.73 37.80
N ASP A 52 5.49 5.08 37.13
CA ASP A 52 5.32 3.63 37.17
C ASP A 52 6.41 2.93 36.32
N PRO A 53 7.29 2.11 36.94
CA PRO A 53 8.34 1.38 36.22
C PRO A 53 7.81 0.46 35.12
N VAL A 54 6.62 -0.13 35.30
CA VAL A 54 6.01 -1.04 34.32
C VAL A 54 5.64 -0.26 33.06
N VAL A 55 5.02 0.91 33.22
CA VAL A 55 4.63 1.79 32.12
C VAL A 55 5.86 2.29 31.36
N LYS A 56 6.91 2.68 32.09
CA LYS A 56 8.18 3.12 31.49
C LYS A 56 8.83 2.01 30.64
N MET A 57 8.91 0.79 31.17
CA MET A 57 9.48 -0.36 30.43
C MET A 57 8.65 -0.69 29.17
N MET A 58 7.32 -0.67 29.28
CA MET A 58 6.43 -0.88 28.14
C MET A 58 6.61 0.21 27.09
N GLY A 59 6.70 1.48 27.49
CA GLY A 59 6.93 2.60 26.57
C GLY A 59 8.21 2.44 25.74
N VAL A 60 9.33 2.14 26.40
CA VAL A 60 10.62 1.90 25.72
C VAL A 60 10.55 0.67 24.81
N GLY A 61 9.94 -0.42 25.31
CA GLY A 61 9.80 -1.66 24.53
C GLY A 61 8.96 -1.47 23.28
N LEU A 62 7.81 -0.80 23.39
CA LEU A 62 6.90 -0.54 22.26
C LEU A 62 7.50 0.45 21.26
N ALA A 63 8.16 1.52 21.73
CA ALA A 63 8.86 2.45 20.84
C ALA A 63 9.95 1.71 20.02
N THR A 64 10.72 0.85 20.67
CA THR A 64 11.75 0.05 20.01
C THR A 64 11.15 -0.95 19.02
N ALA A 65 10.07 -1.64 19.40
CA ALA A 65 9.39 -2.60 18.53
C ALA A 65 8.85 -1.93 17.26
N VAL A 66 8.23 -0.75 17.38
CA VAL A 66 7.76 0.03 16.23
C VAL A 66 8.91 0.48 15.34
N ALA A 67 10.01 0.97 15.92
CA ALA A 67 11.18 1.39 15.15
C ALA A 67 11.76 0.23 14.34
N VAL A 68 11.84 -0.96 14.95
CA VAL A 68 12.31 -2.19 14.29
C VAL A 68 11.33 -2.65 13.20
N ASP A 69 10.02 -2.64 13.44
CA ASP A 69 9.03 -3.02 12.42
C ASP A 69 9.09 -2.09 11.20
N ALA A 70 9.07 -0.77 11.44
CA ALA A 70 9.07 0.22 10.38
C ALA A 70 10.34 0.20 9.52
N THR A 71 11.48 -0.23 10.09
CA THR A 71 12.77 -0.26 9.39
C THR A 71 13.12 -1.66 8.92
N ILE A 72 13.37 -2.60 9.83
CA ILE A 72 13.86 -3.94 9.50
C ILE A 72 12.79 -4.74 8.78
N VAL A 73 11.59 -4.80 9.34
CA VAL A 73 10.53 -5.63 8.74
C VAL A 73 10.09 -5.03 7.40
N ARG A 74 9.73 -3.74 7.39
CA ARG A 74 9.15 -3.12 6.19
C ARG A 74 10.14 -2.71 5.11
N MET A 75 11.29 -2.15 5.47
CA MET A 75 12.25 -1.67 4.45
C MET A 75 13.20 -2.78 3.97
N VAL A 76 13.33 -3.88 4.71
CA VAL A 76 14.24 -4.98 4.34
C VAL A 76 13.49 -6.27 4.13
N LEU A 77 12.79 -6.76 5.15
CA LEU A 77 12.25 -8.12 5.15
C LEU A 77 11.15 -8.31 4.11
N VAL A 78 10.20 -7.38 4.04
CA VAL A 78 9.11 -7.38 3.04
C VAL A 78 9.66 -7.32 1.61
N PRO A 79 10.44 -6.30 1.19
CA PRO A 79 10.93 -6.22 -0.19
C PRO A 79 11.87 -7.37 -0.54
N SER A 80 12.71 -7.84 0.39
CA SER A 80 13.57 -9.01 0.14
C SER A 80 12.75 -10.27 -0.10
N THR A 81 11.68 -10.47 0.65
CA THR A 81 10.80 -11.62 0.47
C THR A 81 10.05 -11.53 -0.85
N MET A 82 9.54 -10.34 -1.23
CA MET A 82 8.88 -10.14 -2.52
C MET A 82 9.85 -10.39 -3.69
N ALA A 83 11.09 -9.91 -3.58
CA ALA A 83 12.14 -10.15 -4.56
C ALA A 83 12.52 -11.64 -4.67
N LEU A 84 12.61 -12.36 -3.55
CA LEU A 84 12.93 -13.80 -3.52
C LEU A 84 11.81 -14.66 -4.10
N VAL A 85 10.54 -14.32 -3.80
CA VAL A 85 9.37 -15.05 -4.31
C VAL A 85 9.13 -14.73 -5.79
N GLY A 86 9.53 -13.55 -6.26
CA GLY A 86 9.48 -13.17 -7.67
C GLY A 86 8.05 -13.19 -8.21
N ASP A 87 7.85 -13.74 -9.41
CA ASP A 87 6.54 -13.74 -10.09
C ASP A 87 5.48 -14.61 -9.42
N ALA A 88 5.88 -15.55 -8.55
CA ALA A 88 4.95 -16.33 -7.75
C ALA A 88 4.14 -15.46 -6.78
N ASN A 89 4.64 -14.27 -6.44
CA ASN A 89 3.97 -13.31 -5.55
C ASN A 89 2.69 -12.73 -6.18
N TRP A 90 2.58 -12.81 -7.52
CA TRP A 90 1.46 -12.30 -8.31
C TRP A 90 0.58 -13.42 -8.87
N TRP A 91 0.94 -14.67 -8.62
CA TRP A 91 0.18 -15.80 -9.14
C TRP A 91 -1.16 -15.93 -8.41
N LEU A 92 -2.25 -15.72 -9.15
CA LEU A 92 -3.60 -15.96 -8.65
C LEU A 92 -4.03 -17.37 -9.06
N PRO A 93 -4.35 -18.27 -8.11
CA PRO A 93 -4.85 -19.60 -8.44
C PRO A 93 -6.12 -19.51 -9.27
N ARG A 94 -6.20 -20.27 -10.37
CA ARG A 94 -7.34 -20.24 -11.32
C ARG A 94 -8.72 -20.47 -10.69
N TRP A 95 -8.78 -21.13 -9.54
CA TRP A 95 -10.03 -21.34 -8.80
C TRP A 95 -10.51 -20.06 -8.10
N LEU A 96 -9.58 -19.21 -7.66
CA LEU A 96 -9.88 -17.93 -7.01
C LEU A 96 -10.23 -16.86 -8.04
N ASP A 97 -9.57 -16.88 -9.19
CA ASP A 97 -9.86 -16.01 -10.34
C ASP A 97 -11.31 -16.19 -10.83
N ARG A 98 -11.83 -17.42 -10.74
CA ARG A 98 -13.22 -17.74 -11.11
C ARG A 98 -14.26 -17.28 -10.07
N ILE A 99 -13.85 -17.06 -8.82
CA ILE A 99 -14.74 -16.64 -7.73
C ILE A 99 -14.74 -15.11 -7.58
N LEU A 100 -13.64 -14.43 -7.92
CA LEU A 100 -13.53 -12.99 -7.80
C LEU A 100 -14.32 -12.29 -8.92
N PRO A 101 -15.38 -11.52 -8.59
CA PRO A 101 -16.03 -10.65 -9.56
C PRO A 101 -15.03 -9.59 -10.03
N HIS A 102 -15.00 -9.29 -11.34
CA HIS A 102 -14.15 -8.26 -11.90
C HIS A 102 -14.58 -6.90 -11.34
N LEU A 103 -13.75 -6.32 -10.47
CA LEU A 103 -13.98 -5.00 -9.89
C LEU A 103 -13.31 -3.97 -10.81
N ASP A 104 -14.10 -3.37 -11.69
CA ASP A 104 -13.69 -2.21 -12.48
C ASP A 104 -13.57 -0.99 -11.54
N MET A 105 -12.42 -0.87 -10.88
CA MET A 105 -12.05 0.34 -10.15
C MET A 105 -11.52 1.37 -11.14
N GLU A 106 -12.44 2.08 -11.81
CA GLU A 106 -12.39 3.51 -12.15
C GLU A 106 -13.39 3.77 -13.29
N SER A 107 -14.48 4.47 -12.99
CA SER A 107 -15.29 5.15 -13.99
C SER A 107 -14.59 6.46 -14.34
N ASP A 108 -14.02 6.54 -15.54
CA ASP A 108 -13.40 7.74 -16.10
C ASP A 108 -14.37 8.94 -16.00
N PRO A 109 -14.10 9.95 -15.14
CA PRO A 109 -14.96 11.12 -15.01
C PRO A 109 -14.98 11.99 -16.28
N ASP A 110 -14.07 11.73 -17.24
CA ASP A 110 -13.98 12.45 -18.51
C ASP A 110 -14.80 11.83 -19.65
N GLN A 111 -15.59 10.76 -19.40
CA GLN A 111 -16.67 10.37 -20.30
C GLN A 111 -17.87 11.33 -20.16
N GLN A 112 -17.66 12.57 -20.62
CA GLN A 112 -18.76 13.43 -21.05
C GLN A 112 -19.63 12.60 -22.00
N PRO A 113 -20.94 12.43 -21.73
CA PRO A 113 -21.83 11.78 -22.65
C PRO A 113 -21.69 12.48 -23.99
N LEU A 114 -21.31 11.75 -25.03
CA LEU A 114 -21.42 12.20 -26.41
C LEU A 114 -22.86 12.72 -26.57
N GLU A 115 -23.04 14.04 -26.58
CA GLU A 115 -24.26 14.67 -27.06
C GLU A 115 -24.41 14.22 -28.51
N LEU A 116 -25.19 13.15 -28.70
CA LEU A 116 -25.60 12.69 -30.01
C LEU A 116 -26.30 13.88 -30.67
N PRO A 117 -25.90 14.28 -31.90
CA PRO A 117 -26.58 15.34 -32.62
C PRO A 117 -28.06 14.94 -32.70
N LEU A 118 -28.93 15.70 -32.04
CA LEU A 118 -30.36 15.51 -32.14
C LEU A 118 -30.71 15.62 -33.61
N ALA A 119 -31.12 14.48 -34.18
CA ALA A 119 -31.55 14.39 -35.55
C ALA A 119 -32.58 15.49 -35.81
N GLU A 120 -32.22 16.41 -36.70
CA GLU A 120 -33.17 17.23 -37.43
C GLU A 120 -34.28 16.34 -37.98
N GLY A 121 -35.53 16.72 -37.71
CA GLY A 121 -36.66 16.39 -38.59
C GLY A 121 -37.49 15.17 -38.21
N ALA A 122 -38.41 15.31 -37.25
CA ALA A 122 -39.67 14.56 -37.25
C ALA A 122 -40.74 15.20 -36.35
N SER A 123 -41.37 16.27 -36.81
CA SER A 123 -42.80 16.58 -36.57
C SER A 123 -43.12 17.86 -37.36
N ARG A 124 -43.52 17.76 -38.63
CA ARG A 124 -44.92 17.91 -39.06
C ARG A 124 -45.99 17.75 -37.97
#